data_AF-A0A957YNP2-F1
#
_entry.id   AF-A0A957YNP2-F1
#
_cell.length_a   1.000
_cell.length_b   1.000
_cell.length_c   1.000
_cell.angle_alpha   90.00
_cell.angle_beta   90.00
_cell.angle_gamma   90.00
#
_symmetry.space_group_name_H-M   'P 1'
#
loop_
_entity.id
_entity.type
_entity.pdbx_description
1 polymer ?
#
loop_
_entity_poly.entity_id
_entity_poly.type
_entity_poly.pdbx_seq_one_letter_code
_entity_poly.pdbx_strand_id
1 'polypeptide(L)' 'GEGVSEQAIDALVRRLRERIAEIDLEFRYIVTVRGHGFRLENR' A
#
# COMPACT_ATOMS: atom_id res chain seq x y z
N GLY A 1 6.64 9.42 -22.05
CA GLY A 1 6.40 8.19 -21.29
C GLY A 1 5.32 8.50 -20.31
N GLU A 2 4.17 7.85 -20.43
CA GLU A 2 3.04 8.07 -19.54
C GLU A 2 3.44 7.70 -18.10
N GLY A 3 3.30 8.66 -17.18
CA GLY A 3 3.50 8.40 -15.76
C GLY A 3 2.39 7.50 -15.24
N VAL A 4 2.71 6.69 -14.23
CA VAL A 4 1.68 5.97 -13.47
C VAL A 4 0.84 7.00 -12.72
N SER A 5 -0.50 6.94 -12.86
CA SER A 5 -1.38 7.85 -12.13
C SER A 5 -1.41 7.53 -10.63
N GLU A 6 -1.67 8.54 -9.80
CA GLU A 6 -1.86 8.34 -8.36
C GLU A 6 -2.97 7.32 -8.08
N GLN A 7 -4.04 7.35 -8.87
CA GLN A 7 -5.14 6.39 -8.77
C GLN A 7 -4.69 4.95 -9.04
N ALA A 8 -3.78 4.73 -10.00
CA ALA A 8 -3.23 3.41 -10.26
C ALA A 8 -2.38 2.91 -9.09
N ILE A 9 -1.63 3.81 -8.44
CA ILE A 9 -0.86 3.51 -7.22
C ILE A 9 -1.81 3.15 -6.07
N ASP A 10 -2.83 3.96 -5.82
CA ASP A 10 -3.82 3.71 -4.76
C ASP A 10 -4.53 2.38 -4.95
N ALA A 11 -4.94 2.08 -6.19
CA ALA A 11 -5.58 0.82 -6.54
C ALA A 11 -4.64 -0.37 -6.30
N LEU A 12 -3.35 -0.23 -6.60
CA LEU A 12 -2.34 -1.26 -6.35
C LEU A 12 -2.15 -1.48 -4.84
N VAL A 13 -1.97 -0.41 -4.07
CA VAL A 13 -1.75 -0.49 -2.62
C VAL A 13 -2.97 -1.10 -1.92
N ARG A 14 -4.19 -0.74 -2.34
CA ARG A 14 -5.42 -1.34 -1.82
C ARG A 14 -5.44 -2.86 -2.05
N ARG A 15 -5.22 -3.32 -3.29
CA ARG A 15 -5.20 -4.75 -3.61
C ARG A 15 -4.11 -5.50 -2.84
N LEU A 16 -2.96 -4.88 -2.64
CA LEU A 16 -1.86 -5.48 -1.88
C LEU A 16 -2.21 -5.63 -0.40
N ARG A 17 -2.82 -4.61 0.21
CA ARG A 17 -3.34 -4.69 1.60
C ARG A 17 -4.40 -5.78 1.73
N GLU A 18 -5.33 -5.87 0.78
CA GLU A 18 -6.35 -6.93 0.75
C GLU A 18 -5.71 -8.33 0.71
N ARG A 19 -4.70 -8.57 -0.14
CA ARG A 19 -3.97 -9.85 -0.19
C ARG A 19 -3.24 -10.17 1.11
N ILE A 20 -2.53 -9.20 1.69
CA ILE A 20 -1.78 -9.42 2.93
C ILE A 20 -2.74 -9.75 4.08
N ALA A 21 -3.89 -9.10 4.13
CA ALA A 21 -4.94 -9.36 5.12
C ALA A 21 -5.52 -10.78 5.03
N GLU A 22 -5.38 -11.48 3.90
CA GLU A 22 -5.75 -12.91 3.80
C GLU A 22 -4.83 -13.83 4.64
N ILE A 23 -3.63 -13.35 5.00
CA ILE A 23 -2.57 -14.15 5.64
C ILE A 23 -2.23 -13.63 7.05
N ASP A 24 -2.16 -12.32 7.22
CA ASP A 24 -1.83 -11.66 8.49
C ASP A 24 -2.65 -10.37 8.65
N LEU A 25 -3.61 -10.41 9.57
CA LEU A 25 -4.50 -9.30 9.89
C LEU A 25 -3.94 -8.38 10.99
N GLU A 26 -2.91 -8.82 11.71
CA GLU A 26 -2.43 -8.12 12.90
C GLU A 26 -1.40 -7.04 12.54
N PHE A 27 -0.55 -7.31 11.55
CA PHE A 27 0.52 -6.39 11.20
C PHE A 27 0.21 -5.51 9.97
N ARG A 28 0.42 -4.20 10.13
CA ARG A 28 0.20 -3.21 9.05
C ARG A 28 1.48 -2.98 8.26
N TYR A 29 1.77 -3.88 7.32
CA TYR A 29 2.96 -3.80 6.46
C TYR A 29 3.03 -2.53 5.61
N ILE A 30 1.90 -1.95 5.19
CA ILE A 30 1.88 -0.76 4.33
C ILE A 30 1.14 0.36 5.04
N VAL A 31 1.89 1.37 5.48
CA VAL A 31 1.37 2.53 6.24
C VAL A 31 1.24 3.74 5.33
N THR A 32 0.13 4.46 5.47
CA THR A 32 -0.03 5.77 4.81
C THR A 32 0.65 6.84 5.65
N VAL A 33 1.58 7.58 5.05
CA VAL A 33 2.27 8.70 5.67
C VAL A 33 1.76 9.99 5.03
N ARG A 34 1.07 10.81 5.82
CA ARG A 34 0.48 12.07 5.34
C ARG A 34 1.56 12.96 4.71
N GLY A 35 1.31 13.42 3.49
CA GLY A 35 2.23 14.24 2.71
C GLY A 35 3.43 13.50 2.10
N HIS A 36 3.55 12.17 2.29
CA HIS A 36 4.70 11.38 1.82
C HIS A 36 4.30 10.11 1.05
N GLY A 37 3.03 9.72 1.06
CA GLY A 37 2.54 8.54 0.34
C GLY A 37 2.52 7.29 1.22
N PHE A 38 3.10 6.19 0.74
CA PHE A 38 3.07 4.89 1.41
C PHE A 38 4.46 4.47 1.86
N ARG A 39 4.55 3.86 3.04
CA ARG A 39 5.78 3.30 3.59
C ARG A 39 5.59 1.81 3.87
N LEU A 40 6.56 1.00 3.45
CA LEU A 40 6.69 -0.38 3.88
C LEU A 40 7.29 -0.41 5.29
N GLU A 41 6.60 -1.06 6.22
CA GLU A 41 7.15 -1.42 7.52
C GLU A 41 7.53 -2.90 7.49
N ASN A 42 8.83 -3.18 7.54
CA ASN A 42 9.36 -4.51 7.80
C ASN A 42 9.89 -4.55 9.23
N ARG A 43 9.56 -5.61 9.95
CA ARG A 43 10.10 -5.88 11.29
C ARG A 43 11.57 -6.26 11.22
#